data_AF-A0A6L3EIR0-F1
#
_entry.id   AF-A0A6L3EIR0-F1
#
_cell.length_a   1.000
_cell.length_b   1.000
_cell.length_c   1.000
_cell.angle_alpha   90.00
_cell.angle_beta   90.00
_cell.angle_gamma   90.00
#
_symmetry.space_group_name_H-M   'P 1'
#
loop_
_entity.id
_entity.type
_entity.pdbx_description
1 polymer ?
#
loop_
_entity_poly.entity_id
_entity_poly.type
_entity_poly.pdbx_seq_one_letter_code
_entity_poly.pdbx_strand_id
1 'polypeptide(L)'
;MAAGRGGIGPTSVAIFERPAERSRGDRDLELFFCIADAETTRFIQEREMAVNKANRVLAATLLMTASISTELTIASNGDLSMSRISGDVDSPRRHFRLRHPADAEPAELERLYQGIRGALAKLYSHGDASELTGYQDWTRFNRTPYLSKVHGNHYLNNYGNDLASSYADYPAILNFPPGAVLAKDSFAITESGAVLLGPLAVMVKMASGFNAVSGDWKFLQIQPNGEILGETNGPGSDRV
;
A
#
# COMPACT_ATOMS: atom_id res chain seq x y z
N MET A 1 -47.56 58.44 11.80
CA MET A 1 -47.09 57.76 10.58
C MET A 1 -45.71 58.30 10.24
N ALA A 2 -44.73 57.40 9.99
CA ALA A 2 -43.38 57.64 9.41
C ALA A 2 -42.45 58.65 10.15
N ALA A 3 -41.12 58.54 10.23
CA ALA A 3 -40.12 57.56 9.84
C ALA A 3 -38.77 57.97 10.48
N GLY A 4 -37.89 57.00 10.76
CA GLY A 4 -36.48 57.04 10.34
C GLY A 4 -35.37 57.60 11.26
N ARG A 5 -34.27 56.82 11.25
CA ARG A 5 -32.85 57.08 11.64
C ARG A 5 -32.53 56.89 13.13
N GLY A 6 -31.50 56.14 13.53
CA GLY A 6 -30.42 55.44 12.83
C GLY A 6 -29.34 55.16 13.87
N GLY A 7 -29.17 53.89 14.27
CA GLY A 7 -28.18 53.48 15.26
C GLY A 7 -26.81 53.25 14.63
N ILE A 8 -25.76 53.71 15.29
CA ILE A 8 -24.38 53.29 15.06
C ILE A 8 -23.89 52.70 16.39
N GLY A 9 -23.87 51.37 16.48
CA GLY A 9 -23.10 50.62 17.47
C GLY A 9 -21.92 49.94 16.76
N PRO A 10 -20.79 49.70 17.45
CA PRO A 10 -19.59 49.18 16.82
C PRO A 10 -19.79 47.75 16.32
N THR A 11 -19.48 47.53 15.05
CA THR A 11 -19.48 46.24 14.36
C THR A 11 -18.43 45.33 15.00
N SER A 12 -18.87 44.27 15.69
CA SER A 12 -18.01 43.12 15.97
C SER A 12 -17.65 42.46 14.64
N VAL A 13 -16.38 42.56 14.25
CA VAL A 13 -15.82 41.77 13.15
C VAL A 13 -15.69 40.34 13.67
N ALA A 14 -16.61 39.47 13.26
CA ALA A 14 -16.42 38.04 13.35
C ALA A 14 -15.25 37.67 12.42
N ILE A 15 -14.09 37.38 13.00
CA ILE A 15 -12.99 36.72 12.31
C ILE A 15 -13.48 35.29 12.03
N PHE A 16 -13.92 35.06 10.79
CA PHE A 16 -14.05 33.72 10.25
C PHE A 16 -12.63 33.15 10.17
N GLU A 17 -12.24 32.34 11.15
CA GLU A 17 -11.09 31.47 11.02
C GLU A 17 -11.36 30.55 9.82
N ARG A 18 -10.59 30.74 8.75
CA ARG A 18 -10.58 29.82 7.62
C ARG A 18 -10.06 28.47 8.13
N PRO A 19 -10.73 27.35 7.85
CA PRO A 19 -10.14 26.05 8.12
C PRO A 19 -8.85 25.94 7.30
N ALA A 20 -7.79 25.47 7.96
CA ALA A 20 -6.46 25.33 7.40
C ALA A 20 -6.51 24.62 6.04
N GLU A 21 -6.29 25.39 4.98
CA GLU A 21 -6.17 24.92 3.62
C GLU A 21 -4.85 24.14 3.51
N ARG A 22 -4.91 22.81 3.71
CA ARG A 22 -3.77 21.93 3.39
C ARG A 22 -3.49 22.04 1.90
N SER A 23 -2.25 22.40 1.59
CA SER A 23 -1.76 22.66 0.25
C SER A 23 -2.00 21.48 -0.70
N ARG A 24 -2.17 21.83 -1.97
CA ARG A 24 -2.44 20.96 -3.12
C ARG A 24 -1.41 19.83 -3.34
N GLY A 25 -0.27 19.84 -2.63
CA GLY A 25 0.87 18.94 -2.86
C GLY A 25 0.83 17.58 -2.17
N ASP A 26 -0.01 17.37 -1.15
CA ASP A 26 -0.04 16.10 -0.40
C ASP A 26 -1.01 15.05 -0.97
N ARG A 27 -1.90 15.43 -1.91
CA ARG A 27 -3.02 14.57 -2.39
C ARG A 27 -2.79 13.89 -3.74
N ASP A 28 -1.70 14.23 -4.43
CA ASP A 28 -1.22 13.56 -5.67
C ASP A 28 -0.27 12.38 -5.38
N LEU A 29 0.07 12.16 -4.11
CA LEU A 29 1.12 11.24 -3.70
C LEU A 29 0.77 9.77 -3.94
N GLU A 30 -0.48 9.34 -3.74
CA GLU A 30 -0.86 7.92 -3.86
C GLU A 30 -0.91 7.42 -5.32
N LEU A 31 -1.39 8.25 -6.25
CA LEU A 31 -1.31 7.92 -7.68
C LEU A 31 0.15 7.93 -8.14
N PHE A 32 0.95 8.88 -7.66
CA PHE A 32 2.39 8.90 -7.89
C PHE A 32 3.08 7.64 -7.32
N PHE A 33 2.70 7.17 -6.13
CA PHE A 33 3.22 5.93 -5.56
C PHE A 33 2.79 4.70 -6.35
N CYS A 34 1.59 4.69 -6.91
CA CYS A 34 1.15 3.63 -7.81
C CYS A 34 2.02 3.55 -9.06
N ILE A 35 2.33 4.69 -9.67
CA ILE A 35 3.26 4.79 -10.79
C ILE A 35 4.65 4.33 -10.38
N ALA A 36 5.18 4.81 -9.24
CA ALA A 36 6.50 4.42 -8.75
C ALA A 36 6.61 2.92 -8.43
N ASP A 37 5.56 2.31 -7.89
CA ASP A 37 5.47 0.87 -7.63
C ASP A 37 5.41 0.07 -8.94
N ALA A 38 4.65 0.55 -9.93
CA ALA A 38 4.57 -0.07 -11.25
C ALA A 38 5.92 0.00 -11.98
N GLU A 39 6.59 1.15 -11.95
CA GLU A 39 7.94 1.34 -12.49
C GLU A 39 8.97 0.45 -11.78
N THR A 40 8.90 0.36 -10.44
CA THR A 40 9.78 -0.53 -9.65
C THR A 40 9.55 -1.99 -10.02
N THR A 41 8.28 -2.40 -10.14
CA THR A 41 7.89 -3.76 -10.54
C THR A 41 8.45 -4.09 -11.92
N ARG A 42 8.25 -3.19 -12.89
CA ARG A 42 8.78 -3.33 -14.24
C ARG A 42 10.32 -3.41 -14.24
N PHE A 43 11.00 -2.53 -13.52
CA PHE A 43 12.45 -2.53 -13.44
C PHE A 43 13.01 -3.83 -12.84
N ILE A 44 12.38 -4.36 -11.79
CA ILE A 44 12.73 -5.66 -11.20
C ILE A 44 12.52 -6.78 -12.21
N GLN A 45 11.38 -6.82 -12.88
CA GLN A 45 11.10 -7.81 -13.92
C GLN A 45 12.12 -7.76 -15.07
N GLU A 46 12.45 -6.57 -15.57
CA GLU A 46 13.45 -6.37 -16.63
C GLU A 46 14.85 -6.86 -16.19
N ARG A 47 15.26 -6.55 -14.96
CA ARG A 47 16.54 -7.03 -14.40
C ARG A 47 16.55 -8.54 -14.20
N GLU A 48 15.49 -9.12 -13.65
CA GLU A 48 15.39 -10.57 -13.48
C GLU A 48 15.38 -11.29 -14.84
N MET A 49 14.71 -10.75 -15.86
CA MET A 49 14.77 -11.28 -17.22
C MET A 49 16.18 -11.19 -17.81
N ALA A 50 16.89 -10.09 -17.60
CA ALA A 50 18.27 -9.93 -18.05
C ALA A 50 19.23 -10.92 -17.35
N VAL A 51 19.10 -11.09 -16.04
CA VAL A 51 19.87 -12.07 -15.25
C VAL A 51 19.52 -13.49 -15.65
N ASN A 52 18.24 -13.82 -15.86
CA ASN A 52 17.82 -15.15 -16.32
C ASN A 52 18.29 -15.43 -17.75
N LYS A 53 18.35 -14.44 -18.63
CA LYS A 53 18.93 -14.57 -19.98
C LYS A 53 20.44 -14.80 -19.91
N ALA A 54 21.15 -14.12 -19.01
CA ALA A 54 22.58 -14.34 -18.76
C ALA A 54 22.85 -15.70 -18.08
N ASN A 55 21.99 -16.12 -17.15
CA ASN A 55 22.11 -17.39 -16.43
C ASN A 55 21.64 -18.59 -17.25
N ARG A 56 20.77 -18.43 -18.25
CA ARG A 56 20.48 -19.49 -19.24
C ARG A 56 21.70 -19.84 -20.11
N VAL A 57 22.71 -18.97 -20.16
CA VAL A 57 24.02 -19.26 -20.77
C VAL A 57 24.95 -20.00 -19.78
N LEU A 58 24.68 -19.96 -18.46
CA LEU A 58 25.53 -20.56 -17.43
C LEU A 58 24.94 -21.77 -16.67
N ALA A 59 23.62 -21.98 -16.67
CA ALA A 59 22.97 -22.99 -15.84
C ALA A 59 22.71 -24.30 -16.59
N ALA A 60 23.80 -24.96 -17.00
CA ALA A 60 23.88 -26.42 -16.94
C ALA A 60 24.72 -26.74 -15.69
N THR A 61 24.15 -27.49 -14.75
CA THR A 61 24.75 -27.95 -13.48
C THR A 61 24.51 -27.03 -12.27
N LEU A 62 23.57 -27.42 -11.39
CA LEU A 62 23.82 -27.94 -10.03
C LEU A 62 22.53 -27.84 -9.18
N LEU A 63 21.91 -28.98 -8.89
CA LEU A 63 20.89 -29.10 -7.85
C LEU A 63 21.57 -29.42 -6.51
N MET A 64 21.28 -28.63 -5.47
CA MET A 64 21.32 -29.14 -4.09
C MET A 64 20.18 -28.53 -3.26
N THR A 65 19.40 -29.42 -2.65
CA THR A 65 18.30 -29.14 -1.74
C THR A 65 18.84 -28.98 -0.32
N ALA A 66 18.57 -27.84 0.31
CA ALA A 66 18.65 -27.68 1.76
C ALA A 66 17.24 -27.42 2.31
N SER A 67 16.73 -28.36 3.09
CA SER A 67 15.51 -28.19 3.88
C SER A 67 15.88 -27.52 5.20
N ILE A 68 15.44 -26.27 5.39
CA ILE A 68 15.48 -25.59 6.69
C ILE A 68 14.03 -25.37 7.09
N SER A 69 13.64 -25.96 8.22
CA SER A 69 12.34 -25.72 8.84
C SER A 69 12.38 -24.39 9.59
N THR A 70 11.70 -23.37 9.07
CA THR A 70 11.53 -22.08 9.76
C THR A 70 10.32 -22.15 10.67
N GLU A 71 10.55 -22.17 11.98
CA GLU A 71 9.50 -21.82 12.94
C GLU A 71 9.25 -20.30 12.85
N LEU A 72 8.01 -19.91 12.56
CA LEU A 72 7.60 -18.51 12.48
C LEU A 72 7.60 -17.91 13.90
N THR A 73 8.66 -17.16 14.24
CA THR A 73 8.72 -16.44 15.52
C THR A 73 7.93 -15.13 15.39
N ILE A 74 6.90 -14.97 16.22
CA ILE A 74 6.13 -13.72 16.34
C ILE A 74 6.99 -12.69 17.07
N ALA A 75 7.15 -11.49 16.50
CA ALA A 75 7.97 -10.42 17.05
C ALA A 75 7.53 -10.02 18.48
N SER A 76 8.51 -9.66 19.32
CA SER A 76 8.26 -9.09 20.65
C SER A 76 8.32 -7.57 20.61
N ASN A 77 7.68 -6.88 21.57
CA ASN A 77 7.58 -5.41 21.61
C ASN A 77 8.94 -4.67 21.61
N GLY A 78 10.05 -5.34 21.96
CA GLY A 78 11.40 -4.76 21.93
C GLY A 78 11.98 -4.61 20.50
N ASP A 79 11.48 -5.39 19.54
CA ASP A 79 11.95 -5.39 18.14
C ASP A 79 11.26 -4.34 17.26
N LEU A 80 10.22 -3.69 17.78
CA LEU A 80 9.39 -2.74 17.05
C LEU A 80 9.95 -1.31 17.21
N SER A 81 11.03 -0.99 16.50
CA SER A 81 11.52 0.38 16.41
C SER A 81 10.68 1.21 15.42
N MET A 82 9.65 1.87 15.96
CA MET A 82 8.63 2.59 15.19
C MET A 82 9.01 4.03 14.82
N SER A 83 8.67 4.44 13.59
CA SER A 83 8.76 5.85 13.21
C SER A 83 7.70 6.69 13.94
N ARG A 84 8.11 7.81 14.54
CA ARG A 84 7.18 8.78 15.17
C ARG A 84 6.20 9.42 14.17
N ILE A 85 6.48 9.29 12.87
CA ILE A 85 5.63 9.80 11.79
C ILE A 85 4.33 8.98 11.67
N SER A 86 4.37 7.69 12.01
CA SER A 86 3.23 6.78 11.89
C SER A 86 2.23 6.88 13.06
N GLY A 87 2.54 7.60 14.14
CA GLY A 87 1.68 7.71 15.31
C GLY A 87 1.89 6.56 16.33
N ASP A 88 0.83 6.25 17.08
CA ASP A 88 0.81 5.18 18.08
C ASP A 88 0.78 3.80 17.41
N VAL A 89 1.32 2.75 18.05
CA VAL A 89 1.38 1.40 17.47
C VAL A 89 0.01 0.71 17.45
N ASP A 90 -0.83 1.00 18.46
CA ASP A 90 -2.20 0.49 18.59
C ASP A 90 -3.20 1.43 17.90
N SER A 91 -2.76 2.61 17.45
CA SER A 91 -3.59 3.61 16.76
C SER A 91 -2.75 4.46 15.79
N PRO A 92 -2.25 3.86 14.70
CA PRO A 92 -1.38 4.56 13.77
C PRO A 92 -2.18 5.59 12.96
N ARG A 93 -1.56 6.75 12.74
CA ARG A 93 -2.13 7.86 11.95
C ARG A 93 -2.05 7.62 10.45
N ARG A 94 -1.11 6.77 10.00
CA ARG A 94 -0.86 6.32 8.61
C ARG A 94 -0.22 4.93 8.63
N HIS A 95 0.24 4.40 7.49
CA HIS A 95 0.99 3.15 7.41
C HIS A 95 2.01 3.00 8.56
N PHE A 96 1.98 1.84 9.22
CA PHE A 96 3.04 1.40 10.14
C PHE A 96 4.38 1.53 9.43
N ARG A 97 5.37 2.17 10.07
CA ARG A 97 6.69 2.34 9.47
C ARG A 97 7.78 1.81 10.39
N LEU A 98 8.41 0.73 9.93
CA LEU A 98 9.59 0.17 10.58
C LEU A 98 10.81 1.06 10.30
N ARG A 99 11.56 1.48 11.32
CA ARG A 99 12.75 2.34 11.11
C ARG A 99 13.87 1.61 10.39
N HIS A 100 14.10 0.37 10.76
CA HIS A 100 15.21 -0.45 10.29
C HIS A 100 14.68 -1.83 9.90
N PRO A 101 14.12 -1.99 8.69
CA PRO A 101 13.83 -3.32 8.18
C PRO A 101 15.15 -4.07 7.98
N ALA A 102 15.16 -5.36 8.31
CA ALA A 102 16.26 -6.21 7.88
C ALA A 102 16.20 -6.38 6.36
N ASP A 103 17.37 -6.30 5.72
CA ASP A 103 17.53 -6.72 4.33
C ASP A 103 17.59 -8.25 4.29
N ALA A 104 16.90 -8.85 3.32
CA ALA A 104 16.92 -10.28 3.08
C ALA A 104 17.15 -10.59 1.60
N GLU A 105 17.74 -11.74 1.32
CA GLU A 105 18.04 -12.18 -0.04
C GLU A 105 16.74 -12.45 -0.82
N PRO A 106 16.67 -12.17 -2.14
CA PRO A 106 15.46 -12.35 -2.96
C PRO A 106 14.80 -13.74 -2.82
N ALA A 107 15.59 -14.81 -2.85
CA ALA A 107 15.07 -16.16 -2.72
C ALA A 107 14.50 -16.44 -1.33
N GLU A 108 15.03 -15.81 -0.29
CA GLU A 108 14.50 -15.89 1.06
C GLU A 108 13.21 -15.11 1.21
N LEU A 109 13.16 -13.88 0.68
CA LEU A 109 11.93 -13.07 0.65
C LEU A 109 10.77 -13.79 -0.03
N GLU A 110 11.03 -14.42 -1.18
CA GLU A 110 9.98 -15.18 -1.87
C GLU A 110 9.55 -16.42 -1.06
N ARG A 111 10.49 -17.16 -0.46
CA ARG A 111 10.13 -18.31 0.40
C ARG A 111 9.30 -17.88 1.62
N LEU A 112 9.73 -16.82 2.31
CA LEU A 112 9.00 -16.25 3.45
C LEU A 112 7.59 -15.84 3.03
N TYR A 113 7.49 -15.12 1.91
CA TYR A 113 6.21 -14.67 1.41
C TYR A 113 5.24 -15.82 1.11
N GLN A 114 5.71 -16.85 0.40
CA GLN A 114 4.89 -18.04 0.15
C GLN A 114 4.39 -18.72 1.43
N GLY A 115 5.19 -18.69 2.50
CA GLY A 115 4.80 -19.20 3.82
C GLY A 115 3.72 -18.38 4.52
N ILE A 116 3.72 -17.04 4.36
CA ILE A 116 2.79 -16.15 5.08
C ILE A 116 1.56 -15.73 4.26
N ARG A 117 1.58 -15.93 2.94
CA ARG A 117 0.53 -15.42 2.03
C ARG A 117 -0.89 -15.87 2.44
N GLY A 118 -1.06 -17.13 2.82
CA GLY A 118 -2.37 -17.63 3.29
C GLY A 118 -2.83 -17.00 4.62
N ALA A 119 -1.89 -16.66 5.51
CA ALA A 119 -2.20 -15.95 6.74
C ALA A 119 -2.66 -14.52 6.44
N LEU A 120 -1.97 -13.81 5.54
CA LEU A 120 -2.36 -12.47 5.09
C LEU A 120 -3.78 -12.44 4.54
N ALA A 121 -4.13 -13.35 3.62
CA ALA A 121 -5.49 -13.41 3.07
C ALA A 121 -6.56 -13.62 4.14
N LYS A 122 -6.32 -14.55 5.07
CA LYS A 122 -7.24 -14.82 6.18
C LYS A 122 -7.41 -13.59 7.08
N LEU A 123 -6.32 -12.89 7.35
CA LEU A 123 -6.33 -11.68 8.16
C LEU A 123 -7.17 -10.57 7.52
N TYR A 124 -6.98 -10.31 6.24
CA TYR A 124 -7.74 -9.29 5.51
C TYR A 124 -9.22 -9.64 5.32
N SER A 125 -9.57 -10.93 5.27
CA SER A 125 -10.98 -11.36 5.08
C SER A 125 -11.91 -11.07 6.27
N HIS A 126 -11.40 -10.54 7.38
CA HIS A 126 -12.25 -10.14 8.52
C HIS A 126 -13.00 -8.82 8.27
N GLY A 127 -12.71 -8.10 7.18
CA GLY A 127 -13.40 -6.87 6.78
C GLY A 127 -14.40 -7.05 5.64
N ASP A 128 -15.32 -6.08 5.50
CA ASP A 128 -16.33 -6.02 4.43
C ASP A 128 -15.78 -5.45 3.10
N ALA A 129 -14.77 -6.08 2.52
CA ALA A 129 -14.14 -5.66 1.25
C ALA A 129 -14.36 -6.70 0.13
N SER A 130 -15.61 -6.84 -0.31
CA SER A 130 -16.01 -7.87 -1.29
C SER A 130 -15.23 -7.82 -2.61
N GLU A 131 -14.77 -6.63 -3.03
CA GLU A 131 -13.94 -6.43 -4.22
C GLU A 131 -12.58 -7.14 -4.15
N LEU A 132 -12.14 -7.60 -2.97
CA LEU A 132 -10.86 -8.29 -2.74
C LEU A 132 -11.00 -9.81 -2.64
N THR A 133 -12.20 -10.34 -2.84
CA THR A 133 -12.44 -11.79 -2.76
C THR A 133 -11.51 -12.51 -3.74
N GLY A 134 -10.65 -13.38 -3.21
CA GLY A 134 -9.69 -14.15 -4.02
C GLY A 134 -8.57 -13.32 -4.65
N TYR A 135 -8.22 -12.15 -4.09
CA TYR A 135 -7.21 -11.28 -4.71
C TYR A 135 -5.84 -11.96 -4.95
N GLN A 136 -5.50 -12.98 -4.15
CA GLN A 136 -4.24 -13.73 -4.30
C GLN A 136 -4.24 -14.71 -5.47
N ASP A 137 -5.41 -14.98 -6.06
CA ASP A 137 -5.55 -15.76 -7.30
C ASP A 137 -5.42 -14.86 -8.55
N TRP A 138 -5.41 -13.54 -8.36
CA TRP A 138 -5.18 -12.59 -9.45
C TRP A 138 -3.73 -12.60 -9.93
N THR A 139 -3.46 -11.88 -11.02
CA THR A 139 -2.11 -11.74 -11.54
C THR A 139 -1.22 -11.03 -10.52
N ARG A 140 -0.20 -11.73 -10.01
CA ARG A 140 0.89 -11.13 -9.23
C ARG A 140 1.95 -10.58 -10.18
N PHE A 141 2.22 -9.29 -10.11
CA PHE A 141 3.12 -8.60 -11.03
C PHE A 141 4.59 -8.66 -10.62
N ASN A 142 4.91 -8.95 -9.37
CA ASN A 142 6.29 -9.17 -8.93
C ASN A 142 6.53 -10.64 -8.58
N ARG A 143 7.70 -11.17 -8.95
CA ARG A 143 8.10 -12.54 -8.57
C ARG A 143 8.68 -12.61 -7.16
N THR A 144 9.37 -11.55 -6.76
CA THR A 144 10.02 -11.42 -5.46
C THR A 144 9.43 -10.20 -4.76
N PRO A 145 9.12 -10.27 -3.44
CA PRO A 145 8.76 -9.07 -2.68
C PRO A 145 9.85 -8.01 -2.75
N TYR A 146 9.45 -6.74 -2.83
CA TYR A 146 10.40 -5.62 -2.88
C TYR A 146 10.12 -4.62 -1.78
N LEU A 147 11.19 -4.06 -1.21
CA LEU A 147 11.09 -3.08 -0.13
C LEU A 147 10.57 -1.75 -0.67
N SER A 148 9.47 -1.24 -0.12
CA SER A 148 8.97 0.09 -0.42
C SER A 148 9.04 1.01 0.78
N LYS A 149 9.73 2.13 0.56
CA LYS A 149 9.83 3.19 1.55
C LYS A 149 8.53 3.96 1.71
N VAL A 150 7.65 3.98 0.72
CA VAL A 150 6.40 4.75 0.79
C VAL A 150 5.33 3.98 1.56
N HIS A 151 5.35 2.64 1.46
CA HIS A 151 4.50 1.74 2.25
C HIS A 151 5.15 1.33 3.58
N GLY A 152 5.76 2.29 4.27
CA GLY A 152 6.22 2.05 5.65
C GLY A 152 7.48 1.19 5.80
N ASN A 153 8.33 1.10 4.77
CA ASN A 153 9.47 0.18 4.76
C ASN A 153 9.03 -1.30 4.84
N HIS A 154 7.96 -1.63 4.13
CA HIS A 154 7.48 -3.00 3.98
C HIS A 154 7.90 -3.60 2.64
N TYR A 155 8.06 -4.91 2.63
CA TYR A 155 8.12 -5.72 1.42
C TYR A 155 6.71 -5.89 0.85
N LEU A 156 6.53 -5.62 -0.45
CA LEU A 156 5.24 -5.67 -1.11
C LEU A 156 5.12 -6.76 -2.15
N ASN A 157 3.89 -7.17 -2.38
CA ASN A 157 3.48 -7.87 -3.59
C ASN A 157 2.27 -7.20 -4.23
N ASN A 158 2.35 -6.99 -5.53
CA ASN A 158 1.35 -6.28 -6.30
C ASN A 158 0.51 -7.29 -7.07
N TYR A 159 -0.79 -7.27 -6.82
CA TYR A 159 -1.81 -8.07 -7.48
C TYR A 159 -2.74 -7.15 -8.27
N GLY A 160 -3.24 -7.62 -9.40
CA GLY A 160 -4.30 -6.93 -10.12
C GLY A 160 -5.24 -7.91 -10.80
N ASN A 161 -6.53 -7.62 -10.69
CA ASN A 161 -7.57 -8.41 -11.36
C ASN A 161 -7.44 -8.32 -12.89
N ASP A 162 -8.28 -9.05 -13.62
CA ASP A 162 -8.21 -9.11 -15.09
C ASP A 162 -8.29 -7.73 -15.77
N LEU A 163 -9.09 -6.83 -15.20
CA LEU A 163 -9.23 -5.45 -15.67
C LEU A 163 -7.99 -4.58 -15.39
N ALA A 164 -7.13 -5.01 -14.47
CA ALA A 164 -5.86 -4.40 -14.12
C ALA A 164 -4.64 -5.12 -14.75
N SER A 165 -4.85 -5.98 -15.75
CA SER A 165 -3.81 -6.82 -16.36
C SER A 165 -2.62 -6.06 -16.95
N SER A 166 -2.80 -4.80 -17.37
CA SER A 166 -1.73 -3.95 -17.90
C SER A 166 -0.97 -3.15 -16.83
N TYR A 167 -0.96 -3.59 -15.56
CA TYR A 167 -0.36 -2.82 -14.45
C TYR A 167 1.14 -2.60 -14.63
N ALA A 168 1.85 -3.60 -15.17
CA ALA A 168 3.27 -3.51 -15.46
C ALA A 168 3.59 -2.63 -16.70
N ASP A 169 2.57 -2.26 -17.47
CA ASP A 169 2.73 -1.52 -18.73
C ASP A 169 2.53 -0.03 -18.50
N TYR A 170 3.57 0.68 -18.06
CA TYR A 170 3.53 2.15 -18.03
C TYR A 170 3.54 2.72 -19.47
N PRO A 171 2.69 3.72 -19.81
CA PRO A 171 1.74 4.48 -18.96
C PRO A 171 0.28 3.97 -18.94
N ALA A 172 0.00 2.75 -19.40
CA ALA A 172 -1.35 2.22 -19.54
C ALA A 172 -2.16 2.21 -18.22
N ILE A 173 -1.48 2.16 -17.07
CA ILE A 173 -2.07 2.27 -15.73
C ILE A 173 -3.02 3.47 -15.53
N LEU A 174 -2.81 4.56 -16.27
CA LEU A 174 -3.65 5.76 -16.15
C LEU A 174 -5.05 5.57 -16.74
N ASN A 175 -5.23 4.57 -17.62
CA ASN A 175 -6.44 4.36 -18.43
C ASN A 175 -7.19 3.08 -18.07
N PHE A 176 -7.02 2.56 -16.86
CA PHE A 176 -7.78 1.40 -16.43
C PHE A 176 -9.30 1.65 -16.47
N PRO A 177 -10.10 0.64 -16.86
CA PRO A 177 -11.55 0.76 -16.84
C PRO A 177 -12.08 0.75 -15.40
N PRO A 178 -13.27 1.34 -15.13
CA PRO A 178 -13.94 1.17 -13.85
C PRO A 178 -14.08 -0.31 -13.46
N GLY A 179 -13.80 -0.63 -12.21
CA GLY A 179 -13.75 -2.00 -11.69
C GLY A 179 -12.37 -2.66 -11.74
N ALA A 180 -11.37 -2.03 -12.36
CA ALA A 180 -9.99 -2.46 -12.18
C ALA A 180 -9.56 -2.33 -10.72
N VAL A 181 -8.97 -3.39 -10.16
CA VAL A 181 -8.52 -3.43 -8.77
C VAL A 181 -7.05 -3.80 -8.72
N LEU A 182 -6.28 -3.01 -7.99
CA LEU A 182 -4.92 -3.32 -7.58
C LEU A 182 -4.90 -3.55 -6.08
N ALA A 183 -4.26 -4.63 -5.65
CA ALA A 183 -4.11 -5.01 -4.25
C ALA A 183 -2.62 -5.20 -3.96
N LYS A 184 -2.13 -4.55 -2.89
CA LYS A 184 -0.73 -4.58 -2.49
C LYS A 184 -0.63 -5.11 -1.07
N ASP A 185 -0.43 -6.41 -0.92
CA ASP A 185 -0.16 -6.97 0.40
C ASP A 185 1.28 -6.72 0.80
N SER A 186 1.51 -6.65 2.11
CA SER A 186 2.80 -6.27 2.63
C SER A 186 3.19 -7.04 3.89
N PHE A 187 4.49 -7.10 4.13
CA PHE A 187 5.07 -7.59 5.37
C PHE A 187 6.38 -6.87 5.65
N ALA A 188 6.88 -6.93 6.88
CA ALA A 188 8.20 -6.42 7.25
C ALA A 188 8.99 -7.51 7.96
N ILE A 189 10.31 -7.34 7.97
CA ILE A 189 11.24 -8.16 8.74
C ILE A 189 11.95 -7.21 9.71
N THR A 190 11.85 -7.47 11.01
CA THR A 190 12.57 -6.70 12.04
C THR A 190 14.07 -6.95 11.97
N GLU A 191 14.87 -6.11 12.62
CA GLU A 191 16.32 -6.35 12.76
C GLU A 191 16.64 -7.71 13.41
N SER A 192 15.76 -8.21 14.29
CA SER A 192 15.87 -9.53 14.92
C SER A 192 15.46 -10.70 14.02
N GLY A 193 14.96 -10.44 12.81
CA GLY A 193 14.49 -11.45 11.86
C GLY A 193 13.03 -11.86 12.04
N ALA A 194 12.27 -11.22 12.92
CA ALA A 194 10.86 -11.52 13.10
C ALA A 194 10.01 -10.96 11.95
N VAL A 195 9.00 -11.72 11.53
CA VAL A 195 8.11 -11.35 10.42
C VAL A 195 6.87 -10.64 10.97
N LEU A 196 6.63 -9.43 10.48
CA LEU A 196 5.44 -8.63 10.77
C LEU A 196 4.51 -8.65 9.58
N LEU A 197 3.28 -9.08 9.79
CA LEU A 197 2.23 -9.03 8.76
C LEU A 197 1.78 -7.57 8.62
N GLY A 198 1.88 -7.03 7.41
CA GLY A 198 1.63 -5.63 7.11
C GLY A 198 0.20 -5.36 6.64
N PRO A 199 -0.17 -4.08 6.44
CA PRO A 199 -1.46 -3.73 5.87
C PRO A 199 -1.56 -4.09 4.38
N LEU A 200 -2.79 -4.21 3.91
CA LEU A 200 -3.15 -4.30 2.50
C LEU A 200 -3.52 -2.91 1.99
N ALA A 201 -2.81 -2.41 0.98
CA ALA A 201 -3.19 -1.20 0.26
C ALA A 201 -3.96 -1.58 -1.00
N VAL A 202 -5.09 -0.92 -1.24
CA VAL A 202 -6.00 -1.26 -2.34
C VAL A 202 -6.31 -0.02 -3.15
N MET A 203 -6.39 -0.20 -4.47
CA MET A 203 -6.83 0.83 -5.41
C MET A 203 -7.93 0.26 -6.29
N VAL A 204 -9.09 0.92 -6.30
CA VAL A 204 -10.22 0.56 -7.17
C VAL A 204 -10.46 1.69 -8.14
N LYS A 205 -10.47 1.40 -9.44
CA LYS A 205 -10.85 2.38 -10.45
C LYS A 205 -12.35 2.55 -10.41
N MET A 206 -12.82 3.76 -10.11
CA MET A 206 -14.23 4.09 -10.02
C MET A 206 -14.75 4.65 -11.35
N ALA A 207 -16.08 4.79 -11.44
CA ALA A 207 -16.71 5.48 -12.55
C ALA A 207 -16.26 6.95 -12.63
N SER A 208 -16.35 7.52 -13.83
CA SER A 208 -15.93 8.90 -14.07
C SER A 208 -16.66 9.90 -13.18
N GLY A 209 -15.91 10.84 -12.60
CA GLY A 209 -16.44 11.87 -11.72
C GLY A 209 -16.49 11.48 -10.23
N PHE A 210 -15.98 10.31 -9.87
CA PHE A 210 -15.86 9.88 -8.48
C PHE A 210 -14.88 10.76 -7.69
N ASN A 211 -13.68 11.01 -8.24
CA ASN A 211 -12.68 11.84 -7.59
C ASN A 211 -11.70 12.39 -8.63
N ALA A 212 -11.90 13.64 -9.05
CA ALA A 212 -11.06 14.27 -10.05
C ALA A 212 -9.59 14.41 -9.64
N VAL A 213 -9.28 14.49 -8.34
CA VAL A 213 -7.90 14.63 -7.84
C VAL A 213 -7.13 13.34 -8.05
N SER A 214 -7.74 12.20 -7.72
CA SER A 214 -7.09 10.91 -7.88
C SER A 214 -7.27 10.32 -9.29
N GLY A 215 -7.90 11.02 -10.24
CA GLY A 215 -8.26 10.44 -11.53
C GLY A 215 -9.24 9.28 -11.38
N ASP A 216 -10.22 9.41 -10.49
CA ASP A 216 -11.27 8.44 -10.17
C ASP A 216 -10.77 7.15 -9.51
N TRP A 217 -9.61 7.18 -8.85
CA TRP A 217 -9.17 6.09 -7.99
C TRP A 217 -9.74 6.22 -6.57
N LYS A 218 -10.30 5.11 -6.05
CA LYS A 218 -10.62 4.92 -4.64
C LYS A 218 -9.51 4.14 -3.97
N PHE A 219 -8.95 4.67 -2.89
CA PHE A 219 -7.93 4.02 -2.08
C PHE A 219 -8.57 3.42 -0.83
N LEU A 220 -8.16 2.21 -0.46
CA LEU A 220 -8.44 1.63 0.84
C LEU A 220 -7.14 1.14 1.47
N GLN A 221 -7.06 1.26 2.80
CA GLN A 221 -6.03 0.61 3.58
C GLN A 221 -6.67 -0.30 4.61
N ILE A 222 -6.35 -1.59 4.54
CA ILE A 222 -6.87 -2.61 5.44
C ILE A 222 -5.74 -3.08 6.35
N GLN A 223 -5.98 -3.06 7.65
CA GLN A 223 -5.02 -3.51 8.65
C GLN A 223 -4.94 -5.05 8.66
N PRO A 224 -3.87 -5.63 9.25
CA PRO A 224 -3.77 -7.09 9.42
C PRO A 224 -4.89 -7.70 10.27
N ASN A 225 -5.72 -6.92 10.96
CA ASN A 225 -6.90 -7.43 11.67
C ASN A 225 -8.19 -7.38 10.81
N GLY A 226 -8.10 -6.95 9.55
CA GLY A 226 -9.23 -6.75 8.65
C GLY A 226 -9.95 -5.40 8.78
N GLU A 227 -9.56 -4.56 9.74
CA GLU A 227 -10.16 -3.23 9.92
C GLU A 227 -9.70 -2.27 8.80
N ILE A 228 -10.65 -1.53 8.23
CA ILE A 228 -10.36 -0.45 7.28
C ILE A 228 -9.81 0.74 8.07
N LEU A 229 -8.53 1.06 7.87
CA LEU A 229 -7.88 2.23 8.46
C LEU A 229 -8.39 3.53 7.82
N GLY A 230 -8.63 3.50 6.51
CA GLY A 230 -9.11 4.64 5.74
C GLY A 230 -9.58 4.25 4.35
N GLU A 231 -10.56 5.00 3.84
CA GLU A 231 -11.13 4.87 2.50
C GLU A 231 -11.37 6.26 1.86
N THR A 232 -11.03 6.41 0.58
CA THR A 232 -11.31 7.67 -0.15
C THR A 232 -12.80 7.98 -0.15
N ASN A 233 -13.16 9.21 0.23
CA ASN A 233 -14.54 9.67 0.42
C ASN A 233 -15.34 8.87 1.46
N GLY A 234 -14.66 8.10 2.31
CA GLY A 234 -15.25 7.28 3.37
C GLY A 234 -14.64 7.55 4.76
N PRO A 235 -14.89 6.63 5.72
CA PRO A 235 -14.27 6.66 7.04
C PRO A 235 -12.75 6.68 6.94
N GLY A 236 -12.10 7.49 7.78
CA GLY A 236 -10.63 7.59 7.80
C GLY A 236 -10.01 8.13 6.51
N SER A 237 -10.77 8.84 5.67
CA SER A 237 -10.32 9.38 4.38
C SER A 237 -9.12 10.34 4.47
N ASP A 238 -8.81 10.90 5.64
CA ASP A 238 -7.61 11.71 5.86
C ASP A 238 -6.31 10.88 6.01
N ARG A 239 -6.47 9.56 6.21
CA ARG A 239 -5.39 8.58 6.40
C ARG A 239 -4.96 7.85 5.13
N VAL A 240 -5.73 8.00 4.05
CA VAL A 240 -5.45 7.51 2.69
C VAL A 240 -5.42 8.64 1.68
#